data_AF-A0AAN0K069-F1
#
_entry.id   AF-A0AAN0K069-F1
#
_cell.length_a   1.000
_cell.length_b   1.000
_cell.length_c   1.000
_cell.angle_alpha   90.00
_cell.angle_beta   90.00
_cell.angle_gamma   90.00
#
_symmetry.space_group_name_H-M   'P 1'
#
loop_
_entity.id
_entity.type
_entity.pdbx_description
1 polymer ?
#
loop_
_entity_poly.entity_id
_entity_poly.type
_entity_poly.pdbx_seq_one_letter_code
_entity_poly.pdbx_strand_id
1 'polypeptide(L)'
;MFLRCLIVHKKTIWHSLRSKRRPSMAERRSASSSTSSSIDSTLLSPKVYSVMNGKPDLKTVCAIVRTSRWHQLGIQLGVDSDMLHDIESEKSDTQDKRTQMFRLWIASQPEASHNQLVEALTLKVIGEDRMAQEYEERVKEEASKTTETTQTETQLFEPSSVPAWNTSIAIMTQKASEVLTLQAFKLQQKYRKLLELIQDLSQNAH
;
A
#
# COMPACT_ATOMS: atom_id res chain seq x y z
N MET A 1 -34.80 14.18 -3.60
CA MET A 1 -33.47 14.60 -3.09
C MET A 1 -32.82 13.60 -2.09
N PHE A 2 -33.22 12.32 -2.03
CA PHE A 2 -32.80 11.45 -0.91
C PHE A 2 -31.47 10.68 -1.08
N LEU A 3 -30.97 10.43 -2.30
CA LEU A 3 -29.79 9.56 -2.49
C LEU A 3 -28.46 10.17 -2.00
N ARG A 4 -28.32 11.50 -1.94
CA ARG A 4 -27.05 12.16 -1.54
C ARG A 4 -26.66 11.92 -0.06
N CYS A 5 -27.56 11.47 0.79
CA CYS A 5 -27.26 11.21 2.21
C CYS A 5 -26.50 9.89 2.46
N LEU A 6 -26.70 8.88 1.58
CA LEU A 6 -26.24 7.51 1.85
C LEU A 6 -24.74 7.29 1.56
N ILE A 7 -24.19 8.00 0.56
CA ILE A 7 -22.80 7.86 0.11
C ILE A 7 -21.82 8.42 1.16
N VAL A 8 -22.12 9.60 1.71
CA VAL A 8 -21.31 10.24 2.76
C VAL A 8 -21.21 9.35 4.00
N HIS A 9 -22.32 8.74 4.43
CA HIS A 9 -22.33 7.84 5.58
C HIS A 9 -21.43 6.61 5.40
N LYS A 10 -21.41 5.98 4.21
CA LYS A 10 -20.53 4.82 3.98
C LYS A 10 -19.05 5.16 4.12
N LYS A 11 -18.61 6.35 3.67
CA LYS A 11 -17.20 6.76 3.77
C LYS A 11 -16.76 6.93 5.24
N THR A 12 -17.64 7.44 6.12
CA THR A 12 -17.37 7.54 7.57
C THR A 12 -17.39 6.19 8.29
N ILE A 13 -18.34 5.31 7.95
CA ILE A 13 -18.48 3.98 8.58
C ILE A 13 -17.26 3.09 8.32
N TRP A 14 -16.64 3.17 7.14
CA TRP A 14 -15.45 2.37 6.79
C TRP A 14 -14.26 2.65 7.71
N HIS A 15 -13.98 3.92 8.01
CA HIS A 15 -12.95 4.29 9.01
C HIS A 15 -13.32 3.82 10.43
N SER A 16 -14.60 3.87 10.80
CA SER A 16 -15.06 3.46 12.14
C SER A 16 -14.93 1.95 12.38
N LEU A 17 -15.14 1.10 11.36
CA LEU A 17 -15.06 -0.36 11.52
C LEU A 17 -13.62 -0.88 11.71
N ARG A 18 -12.60 -0.13 11.26
CA ARG A 18 -11.18 -0.52 11.38
C ARG A 18 -10.67 -0.55 12.83
N SER A 19 -11.37 0.12 13.77
CA SER A 19 -10.90 0.37 15.15
C SER A 19 -11.48 -0.58 16.22
N LYS A 20 -12.39 -1.51 15.86
CA LYS A 20 -13.21 -2.25 16.86
C LYS A 20 -13.14 -3.79 16.76
N ARG A 21 -11.93 -4.37 16.74
CA ARG A 21 -11.71 -5.79 17.08
C ARG A 21 -10.94 -5.90 18.41
N ARG A 22 -11.66 -6.15 19.52
CA ARG A 22 -11.09 -6.79 20.72
C ARG A 22 -11.39 -8.29 20.66
N PRO A 23 -10.53 -9.19 21.16
CA PRO A 23 -10.82 -10.62 21.20
C PRO A 23 -11.92 -10.94 22.21
N SER A 24 -12.75 -11.94 21.91
CA SER A 24 -13.63 -12.59 22.90
C SER A 24 -12.99 -13.89 23.35
N MET A 25 -12.94 -14.12 24.67
CA MET A 25 -12.52 -15.42 25.21
C MET A 25 -13.60 -16.48 24.98
N ALA A 26 -13.18 -17.66 24.53
CA ALA A 26 -13.94 -18.90 24.62
C ALA A 26 -12.92 -20.05 24.70
N GLU A 27 -12.64 -20.53 25.90
CA GLU A 27 -11.62 -21.55 26.16
C GLU A 27 -12.27 -22.92 26.39
N ARG A 28 -11.74 -23.99 25.77
CA ARG A 28 -11.37 -25.26 26.45
C ARG A 28 -10.76 -26.34 25.54
N ARG A 29 -9.68 -26.93 26.05
CA ARG A 29 -9.28 -28.37 25.94
C ARG A 29 -8.75 -28.89 24.60
N SER A 30 -7.47 -28.61 24.39
CA SER A 30 -6.38 -29.61 24.37
C SER A 30 -6.54 -30.91 23.57
N ALA A 31 -5.74 -31.01 22.50
CA ALA A 31 -5.02 -32.23 22.14
C ALA A 31 -3.58 -31.86 21.76
N SER A 32 -2.58 -32.60 22.22
CA SER A 32 -1.17 -32.25 22.05
C SER A 32 -0.60 -32.78 20.73
N SER A 33 0.10 -31.94 19.96
CA SER A 33 1.04 -32.37 18.92
C SER A 33 2.06 -31.25 18.67
N SER A 34 3.33 -31.55 18.89
CA SER A 34 4.42 -30.58 18.77
C SER A 34 4.92 -30.48 17.34
N THR A 35 4.54 -29.42 16.63
CA THR A 35 5.19 -28.98 15.39
C THR A 35 5.52 -27.50 15.48
N SER A 36 6.80 -27.19 15.62
CA SER A 36 7.31 -25.82 15.62
C SER A 36 7.42 -25.29 14.19
N SER A 37 6.29 -24.90 13.59
CA SER A 37 6.32 -23.95 12.48
C SER A 37 6.60 -22.56 13.06
N SER A 38 7.78 -22.01 12.74
CA SER A 38 8.11 -20.62 13.08
C SER A 38 6.99 -19.69 12.61
N ILE A 39 6.61 -18.75 13.46
CA ILE A 39 5.95 -17.53 13.00
C ILE A 39 6.96 -16.73 12.20
N ASP A 40 7.13 -17.08 10.91
CA ASP A 40 7.80 -16.20 9.96
C ASP A 40 6.93 -14.95 9.77
N SER A 41 7.06 -14.04 10.72
CA SER A 41 6.65 -12.65 10.59
C SER A 41 7.69 -11.99 9.68
N THR A 42 7.69 -12.41 8.40
CA THR A 42 8.70 -12.05 7.41
C THR A 42 8.87 -10.55 7.47
N LEU A 43 10.06 -10.07 7.86
CA LEU A 43 10.35 -8.66 8.00
C LEU A 43 10.33 -8.03 6.61
N LEU A 44 9.15 -7.60 6.17
CA LEU A 44 8.92 -6.94 4.88
C LEU A 44 9.84 -5.72 4.82
N SER A 45 10.97 -5.89 4.10
CA SER A 45 12.05 -4.92 4.03
C SER A 45 11.51 -3.52 3.73
N PRO A 46 12.09 -2.43 4.28
CA PRO A 46 11.49 -1.10 4.17
C PRO A 46 11.14 -0.64 2.74
N LYS A 47 11.82 -1.18 1.73
CA LYS A 47 11.49 -1.01 0.31
C LYS A 47 10.10 -1.56 -0.06
N VAL A 48 9.72 -2.74 0.45
CA VAL A 48 8.48 -3.47 0.11
C VAL A 48 7.23 -2.75 0.61
N TYR A 49 7.20 -2.28 1.86
CA TYR A 49 6.04 -1.51 2.33
C TYR A 49 5.91 -0.18 1.58
N SER A 50 7.02 0.42 1.14
CA SER A 50 7.01 1.65 0.37
C SER A 50 6.38 1.42 -1.01
N VAL A 51 6.80 0.36 -1.70
CA VAL A 51 6.28 -0.06 -3.01
C VAL A 51 4.80 -0.38 -2.96
N MET A 52 4.32 -1.16 -1.98
CA MET A 52 2.91 -1.57 -1.91
C MET A 52 1.94 -0.42 -1.58
N ASN A 53 2.45 0.66 -0.98
CA ASN A 53 1.70 1.92 -0.81
C ASN A 53 1.91 2.91 -1.97
N GLY A 54 2.76 2.58 -2.94
CA GLY A 54 2.98 3.35 -4.17
C GLY A 54 1.78 3.28 -5.13
N LYS A 55 1.76 4.22 -6.09
CA LYS A 55 0.69 4.34 -7.07
C LYS A 55 0.80 3.25 -8.15
N PRO A 56 -0.24 2.45 -8.40
CA PRO A 56 -0.16 1.32 -9.31
C PRO A 56 -0.14 1.77 -10.77
N ASP A 57 0.77 1.17 -11.53
CA ASP A 57 0.85 1.35 -12.97
C ASP A 57 -0.21 0.54 -13.73
N LEU A 58 -0.82 1.16 -14.73
CA LEU A 58 -1.90 0.59 -15.53
C LEU A 58 -1.45 -0.64 -16.33
N LYS A 59 -0.23 -0.65 -16.89
CA LYS A 59 0.27 -1.77 -17.70
C LYS A 59 0.43 -3.01 -16.82
N THR A 60 1.02 -2.87 -15.63
CA THR A 60 1.16 -3.96 -14.66
C THR A 60 -0.21 -4.46 -14.16
N VAL A 61 -1.15 -3.55 -13.85
CA VAL A 61 -2.52 -3.93 -13.45
C VAL A 61 -3.24 -4.72 -14.55
N CYS A 62 -3.30 -4.20 -15.78
CA CYS A 62 -4.00 -4.86 -16.88
C CYS A 62 -3.33 -6.16 -17.36
N ALA A 63 -2.01 -6.30 -17.17
CA ALA A 63 -1.25 -7.50 -17.55
C ALA A 63 -1.45 -8.70 -16.60
N ILE A 64 -1.97 -8.47 -15.39
CA ILE A 64 -2.16 -9.50 -14.37
C ILE A 64 -3.65 -9.69 -14.06
N VAL A 65 -4.35 -8.61 -13.69
CA VAL A 65 -5.74 -8.67 -13.23
C VAL A 65 -6.69 -8.81 -14.42
N ARG A 66 -7.08 -10.06 -14.71
CA ARG A 66 -7.92 -10.45 -15.85
C ARG A 66 -9.39 -10.75 -15.51
N THR A 67 -9.84 -10.48 -14.28
CA THR A 67 -11.21 -10.80 -13.85
C THR A 67 -12.27 -10.20 -14.78
N SER A 68 -13.34 -10.97 -15.05
CA SER A 68 -14.54 -10.50 -15.75
C SER A 68 -15.41 -9.58 -14.89
N ARG A 69 -15.23 -9.60 -13.57
CA ARG A 69 -16.02 -8.83 -12.59
C ARG A 69 -15.53 -7.39 -12.42
N TRP A 70 -15.09 -6.78 -13.52
CA TRP A 70 -14.48 -5.44 -13.56
C TRP A 70 -15.38 -4.36 -12.94
N HIS A 71 -16.69 -4.41 -13.19
CA HIS A 71 -17.65 -3.44 -12.66
C HIS A 71 -17.76 -3.54 -11.13
N GLN A 72 -17.92 -4.75 -10.60
CA GLN A 72 -17.97 -5.01 -9.15
C GLN A 72 -16.65 -4.63 -8.46
N LEU A 73 -15.51 -4.85 -9.12
CA LEU A 73 -14.19 -4.44 -8.64
C LEU A 73 -14.06 -2.92 -8.62
N GLY A 74 -14.51 -2.21 -9.67
CA GLY A 74 -14.57 -0.75 -9.71
C GLY A 74 -15.39 -0.15 -8.56
N ILE A 75 -16.51 -0.78 -8.19
CA ILE A 75 -17.30 -0.40 -7.00
C ILE A 75 -16.49 -0.58 -5.71
N GLN A 76 -15.68 -1.64 -5.57
CA GLN A 76 -14.83 -1.82 -4.38
C GLN A 76 -13.66 -0.82 -4.34
N LEU A 77 -13.12 -0.47 -5.51
CA LEU A 77 -12.04 0.51 -5.68
C LEU A 77 -12.51 1.98 -5.58
N GLY A 78 -13.81 2.22 -5.43
CA GLY A 78 -14.37 3.57 -5.31
C GLY A 78 -14.29 4.39 -6.60
N VAL A 79 -14.40 3.73 -7.76
CA VAL A 79 -14.69 4.42 -9.04
C VAL A 79 -16.13 4.95 -8.98
N ASP A 80 -16.37 6.11 -9.59
CA ASP A 80 -17.69 6.73 -9.59
C ASP A 80 -18.74 5.87 -10.32
N SER A 81 -19.98 5.87 -9.81
CA SER A 81 -21.04 4.98 -10.28
C SER A 81 -21.60 5.38 -11.65
N ASP A 82 -21.60 6.66 -11.99
CA ASP A 82 -22.10 7.14 -13.28
C ASP A 82 -21.06 6.79 -14.36
N MET A 83 -19.78 7.03 -14.07
CA MET A 83 -18.64 6.64 -14.91
C MET A 83 -18.54 5.12 -15.14
N LEU A 84 -18.86 4.29 -14.14
CA LEU A 84 -18.92 2.83 -14.30
C LEU A 84 -20.08 2.39 -15.20
N HIS A 85 -21.22 3.08 -15.12
CA HIS A 85 -22.36 2.82 -15.99
C HIS A 85 -22.11 3.25 -17.44
N ASP A 86 -21.42 4.38 -17.66
CA ASP A 86 -20.97 4.82 -18.98
C ASP A 86 -20.12 3.71 -19.65
N ILE A 87 -19.10 3.21 -18.95
CA ILE A 87 -18.27 2.08 -19.42
C ILE A 87 -19.12 0.80 -19.65
N GLU A 88 -20.11 0.52 -18.80
CA GLU A 88 -21.00 -0.63 -19.00
C GLU A 88 -21.86 -0.48 -20.26
N SER A 89 -22.32 0.73 -20.59
CA SER A 89 -23.17 1.04 -21.74
C SER A 89 -22.48 0.90 -23.11
N GLU A 90 -21.14 1.03 -23.15
CA GLU A 90 -20.36 0.97 -24.39
C GLU A 90 -20.46 -0.37 -25.11
N LYS A 91 -20.16 -0.37 -26.42
CA LYS A 91 -19.99 -1.59 -27.23
C LYS A 91 -18.53 -2.08 -27.30
N SER A 92 -17.78 -1.89 -26.21
CA SER A 92 -16.42 -2.37 -25.98
C SER A 92 -16.42 -3.76 -25.30
N ASP A 93 -15.30 -4.48 -25.37
CA ASP A 93 -15.19 -5.83 -24.78
C ASP A 93 -14.87 -5.81 -23.27
N THR A 94 -14.91 -6.97 -22.62
CA THR A 94 -14.64 -7.10 -21.17
C THR A 94 -13.21 -6.70 -20.76
N GLN A 95 -12.24 -6.74 -21.69
CA GLN A 95 -10.87 -6.30 -21.44
C GLN A 95 -10.72 -4.79 -21.55
N ASP A 96 -11.33 -4.18 -22.57
CA ASP A 96 -11.33 -2.74 -22.76
C ASP A 96 -12.09 -2.06 -21.62
N LYS A 97 -13.29 -2.54 -21.26
CA LYS A 97 -14.06 -2.03 -20.11
C LYS A 97 -13.29 -2.13 -18.79
N ARG A 98 -12.60 -3.25 -18.55
CA ARG A 98 -11.70 -3.42 -17.40
C ARG A 98 -10.54 -2.42 -17.42
N THR A 99 -9.93 -2.21 -18.59
CA THR A 99 -8.82 -1.26 -18.77
C THR A 99 -9.28 0.18 -18.58
N GLN A 100 -10.48 0.55 -19.02
CA GLN A 100 -11.08 1.86 -18.78
C GLN A 100 -11.40 2.08 -17.29
N MET A 101 -11.98 1.09 -16.61
CA MET A 101 -12.22 1.16 -15.17
C MET A 101 -10.91 1.38 -14.38
N PHE A 102 -9.83 0.65 -14.71
CA PHE A 102 -8.53 0.87 -14.09
C PHE A 102 -7.91 2.23 -14.45
N ARG A 103 -8.07 2.72 -15.70
CA ARG A 103 -7.66 4.09 -16.08
C ARG A 103 -8.37 5.14 -15.22
N LEU A 104 -9.70 5.04 -15.06
CA LEU A 104 -10.47 5.97 -14.25
C LEU A 104 -10.10 5.88 -12.77
N TRP A 105 -9.93 4.69 -12.21
CA TRP A 105 -9.47 4.51 -10.83
C TRP A 105 -8.12 5.20 -10.58
N ILE A 106 -7.11 4.89 -11.42
CA ILE A 106 -5.75 5.43 -11.28
C ILE A 106 -5.73 6.94 -11.55
N ALA A 107 -6.57 7.47 -12.44
CA ALA A 107 -6.63 8.90 -12.72
C ALA A 107 -7.39 9.71 -11.64
N SER A 108 -8.54 9.21 -11.16
CA SER A 108 -9.42 9.93 -10.24
C SER A 108 -8.97 9.89 -8.78
N GLN A 109 -8.31 8.80 -8.35
CA GLN A 109 -7.88 8.65 -6.96
C GLN A 109 -6.37 8.98 -6.82
N PRO A 110 -5.99 10.07 -6.12
CA PRO A 110 -4.59 10.35 -5.82
C PRO A 110 -4.00 9.35 -4.82
N GLU A 111 -4.85 8.78 -3.95
CA GLU A 111 -4.51 7.74 -2.97
C GLU A 111 -4.57 6.30 -3.54
N ALA A 112 -4.75 6.14 -4.87
CA ALA A 112 -4.72 4.83 -5.53
C ALA A 112 -3.40 4.10 -5.21
N SER A 113 -3.48 2.92 -4.60
CA SER A 113 -2.31 2.15 -4.15
C SER A 113 -2.41 0.66 -4.51
N HIS A 114 -1.27 -0.04 -4.64
CA HIS A 114 -1.25 -1.48 -4.88
C HIS A 114 -1.99 -2.25 -3.77
N ASN A 115 -1.84 -1.84 -2.51
CA ASN A 115 -2.56 -2.40 -1.36
C ASN A 115 -4.09 -2.38 -1.53
N GLN A 116 -4.68 -1.27 -2.01
CA GLN A 116 -6.13 -1.19 -2.23
C GLN A 116 -6.62 -2.20 -3.28
N LEU A 117 -5.83 -2.47 -4.32
CA LEU A 117 -6.17 -3.46 -5.34
C LEU A 117 -6.10 -4.89 -4.79
N VAL A 118 -5.07 -5.21 -4.01
CA VAL A 118 -4.93 -6.52 -3.34
C VAL A 118 -6.08 -6.74 -2.35
N GLU A 119 -6.37 -5.75 -1.49
CA GLU A 119 -7.52 -5.80 -0.56
C GLU A 119 -8.84 -6.00 -1.34
N ALA A 120 -9.08 -5.22 -2.41
CA ALA A 120 -10.32 -5.30 -3.20
C ALA A 120 -10.50 -6.62 -3.96
N LEU A 121 -9.42 -7.24 -4.45
CA LEU A 121 -9.45 -8.57 -5.08
C LEU A 121 -9.75 -9.68 -4.05
N THR A 122 -9.27 -9.52 -2.82
CA THR A 122 -9.44 -10.49 -1.71
C THR A 122 -10.79 -10.36 -1.00
N LEU A 123 -11.53 -9.25 -1.20
CA LEU A 123 -12.90 -9.12 -0.71
C LEU A 123 -13.79 -10.21 -1.33
N LYS A 124 -14.49 -11.01 -0.51
CA LYS A 124 -15.30 -12.19 -0.94
C LYS A 124 -16.31 -11.97 -2.06
N VAL A 125 -16.71 -10.73 -2.36
CA VAL A 125 -17.57 -10.39 -3.50
C VAL A 125 -16.83 -10.49 -4.84
N ILE A 126 -15.51 -10.38 -4.78
CA ILE A 126 -14.52 -10.67 -5.81
C ILE A 126 -13.89 -12.04 -5.49
N GLY A 127 -13.09 -12.17 -4.43
CA GLY A 127 -12.48 -13.46 -4.05
C GLY A 127 -11.58 -14.03 -5.15
N GLU A 128 -10.79 -13.16 -5.75
CA GLU A 128 -9.80 -13.48 -6.78
C GLU A 128 -8.41 -13.64 -6.14
N ASP A 129 -8.36 -14.30 -4.96
CA ASP A 129 -7.21 -14.32 -4.05
C ASP A 129 -5.90 -14.72 -4.76
N ARG A 130 -5.97 -15.64 -5.73
CA ARG A 130 -4.82 -16.04 -6.55
C ARG A 130 -4.27 -14.90 -7.42
N MET A 131 -5.14 -14.08 -8.02
CA MET A 131 -4.69 -12.89 -8.77
C MET A 131 -4.24 -11.76 -7.84
N ALA A 132 -4.76 -11.68 -6.61
CA ALA A 132 -4.27 -10.75 -5.60
C ALA A 132 -2.82 -11.08 -5.21
N GLN A 133 -2.53 -12.36 -4.94
CA GLN A 133 -1.19 -12.88 -4.66
C GLN A 133 -0.25 -12.71 -5.86
N GLU A 134 -0.64 -13.15 -7.06
CA GLU A 134 0.15 -13.02 -8.29
C GLU A 134 0.54 -11.55 -8.56
N TYR A 135 -0.38 -10.62 -8.30
CA TYR A 135 -0.13 -9.19 -8.43
C TYR A 135 0.85 -8.66 -7.38
N GLU A 136 0.66 -9.04 -6.10
CA GLU A 136 1.55 -8.64 -5.01
C GLU A 136 2.99 -9.17 -5.18
N GLU A 137 3.14 -10.42 -5.61
CA GLU A 137 4.43 -11.03 -5.94
C GLU A 137 5.13 -10.30 -7.09
N ARG A 138 4.43 -10.07 -8.21
CA ARG A 138 4.96 -9.33 -9.38
C ARG A 138 5.42 -7.92 -9.01
N VAL A 139 4.65 -7.21 -8.19
CA VAL A 139 4.99 -5.84 -7.73
C VAL A 139 6.22 -5.84 -6.81
N LYS A 140 6.39 -6.86 -5.97
CA LYS A 140 7.59 -7.05 -5.12
C LYS A 140 8.83 -7.45 -5.93
N GLU A 141 8.68 -8.31 -6.94
CA GLU A 141 9.76 -8.75 -7.82
C GLU A 141 10.39 -7.56 -8.58
N GLU A 142 9.59 -6.78 -9.31
CA GLU A 142 10.11 -5.67 -10.13
C GLU A 142 10.81 -4.59 -9.26
N ALA A 143 10.25 -4.31 -8.08
CA ALA A 143 10.88 -3.40 -7.12
C ALA A 143 12.20 -3.94 -6.54
N SER A 144 12.39 -5.26 -6.48
CA SER A 144 13.62 -5.90 -6.01
C SER A 144 14.67 -5.93 -7.12
N LYS A 145 14.28 -6.33 -8.34
CA LYS A 145 15.11 -6.39 -9.54
C LYS A 145 15.72 -5.03 -9.94
N THR A 146 14.98 -3.94 -9.69
CA THR A 146 15.44 -2.56 -9.91
C THR A 146 16.66 -2.16 -9.03
N THR A 147 17.15 -3.04 -8.14
CA THR A 147 18.34 -2.75 -7.28
C THR A 147 19.66 -3.26 -7.86
N GLU A 148 19.68 -4.11 -8.90
CA GLU A 148 20.89 -4.85 -9.30
C GLU A 148 21.46 -4.45 -10.67
N THR A 149 20.78 -3.63 -11.48
CA THR A 149 21.21 -3.28 -12.85
C THR A 149 22.00 -1.96 -12.92
N THR A 150 22.96 -1.72 -12.01
CA THR A 150 23.89 -0.56 -12.10
C THR A 150 25.27 -0.87 -11.50
N GLN A 151 25.85 -1.99 -11.94
CA GLN A 151 27.26 -2.41 -11.81
C GLN A 151 27.37 -3.70 -12.64
N THR A 152 28.20 -3.85 -13.68
CA THR A 152 29.23 -2.99 -14.30
C THR A 152 29.14 -3.15 -15.85
N GLU A 153 30.09 -2.88 -16.78
CA GLU A 153 31.50 -2.44 -16.77
C GLU A 153 31.86 -1.78 -18.14
N THR A 154 32.77 -0.79 -18.14
CA THR A 154 34.03 -0.68 -18.95
C THR A 154 34.06 -1.24 -20.39
N GLN A 155 34.54 -0.53 -21.44
CA GLN A 155 35.26 0.75 -21.54
C GLN A 155 35.17 1.36 -22.96
N LEU A 156 35.25 2.68 -23.09
CA LEU A 156 36.36 3.37 -23.80
C LEU A 156 36.20 4.91 -23.78
N PHE A 157 37.34 5.62 -23.82
CA PHE A 157 37.52 7.07 -23.93
C PHE A 157 36.92 7.99 -22.83
N GLU A 158 37.79 8.32 -21.87
CA GLU A 158 37.96 9.69 -21.35
C GLU A 158 38.46 10.66 -22.48
N PRO A 159 38.45 12.01 -22.34
CA PRO A 159 38.57 12.73 -21.05
C PRO A 159 37.68 13.97 -20.82
N SER A 160 37.74 14.44 -19.56
CA SER A 160 37.57 15.84 -19.11
C SER A 160 36.15 16.39 -18.85
N SER A 161 36.12 17.35 -17.91
CA SER A 161 34.99 18.18 -17.44
C SER A 161 33.91 17.47 -16.60
N VAL A 162 33.92 17.71 -15.28
CA VAL A 162 32.89 17.23 -14.35
C VAL A 162 31.75 18.26 -14.21
N PRO A 163 30.49 17.92 -14.52
CA PRO A 163 29.37 18.86 -14.40
C PRO A 163 28.88 19.00 -12.95
N ALA A 164 28.53 20.23 -12.54
CA ALA A 164 28.19 20.62 -11.16
C ALA A 164 26.88 20.02 -10.57
N TRP A 165 26.21 19.13 -11.30
CA TRP A 165 24.91 18.55 -10.90
C TRP A 165 25.06 17.57 -9.73
N ASN A 166 26.17 16.85 -9.67
CA ASN A 166 26.48 15.85 -8.64
C ASN A 166 26.45 16.46 -7.22
N THR A 167 26.99 17.68 -7.08
CA THR A 167 27.02 18.45 -5.84
C THR A 167 25.62 18.79 -5.33
N SER A 168 24.67 19.05 -6.23
CA SER A 168 23.29 19.42 -5.86
C SER A 168 22.54 18.24 -5.23
N ILE A 169 22.71 17.02 -5.76
CA ILE A 169 22.14 15.79 -5.19
C ILE A 169 22.74 15.49 -3.82
N ALA A 170 24.07 15.66 -3.66
CA ALA A 170 24.74 15.45 -2.37
C ALA A 170 24.20 16.40 -1.29
N ILE A 171 24.09 17.70 -1.58
CA ILE A 171 23.59 18.71 -0.62
C ILE A 171 22.14 18.45 -0.22
N MET A 172 21.26 18.07 -1.15
CA MET A 172 19.87 17.73 -0.83
C MET A 172 19.76 16.46 0.02
N THR A 173 20.56 15.43 -0.30
CA THR A 173 20.59 14.16 0.44
C THR A 173 21.09 14.36 1.88
N GLN A 174 22.14 15.16 2.08
CA GLN A 174 22.64 15.52 3.41
C GLN A 174 21.57 16.24 4.23
N LYS A 175 20.95 17.30 3.68
CA LYS A 175 19.91 18.07 4.39
C LYS A 175 18.68 17.23 4.75
N ALA A 176 18.29 16.28 3.89
CA ALA A 176 17.21 15.34 4.22
C ALA A 176 17.58 14.44 5.42
N SER A 177 18.82 13.95 5.49
CA SER A 177 19.33 13.16 6.62
C SER A 177 19.35 13.96 7.93
N GLU A 178 19.81 15.21 7.89
CA GLU A 178 19.82 16.13 9.04
C GLU A 178 18.40 16.43 9.56
N VAL A 179 17.43 16.66 8.66
CA VAL A 179 16.03 16.89 9.06
C VAL A 179 15.40 15.65 9.68
N LEU A 180 15.61 14.46 9.10
CA LEU A 180 15.06 13.20 9.62
C LEU A 180 15.64 12.82 10.98
N THR A 181 16.95 13.01 11.18
CA THR A 181 17.61 12.73 12.47
C THR A 181 17.16 13.70 13.57
N LEU A 182 16.99 14.98 13.27
CA LEU A 182 16.40 15.96 14.20
C LEU A 182 14.95 15.61 14.58
N GLN A 183 14.14 15.17 13.61
CA GLN A 183 12.76 14.74 13.88
C GLN A 183 12.70 13.48 14.76
N ALA A 184 13.57 12.50 14.51
CA ALA A 184 13.69 11.29 15.33
C ALA A 184 14.11 11.60 16.77
N PHE A 185 15.12 12.46 16.96
CA PHE A 185 15.57 12.88 18.29
C PHE A 185 14.47 13.62 19.08
N LYS A 186 13.73 14.52 18.42
CA LYS A 186 12.59 15.25 19.00
C LYS A 186 11.45 14.30 19.43
N LEU A 187 11.21 13.22 18.68
CA LEU A 187 10.25 12.18 19.04
C LEU A 187 10.74 11.35 20.24
N GLN A 188 12.02 10.95 20.25
CA GLN A 188 12.64 10.20 21.34
C GLN A 188 12.64 10.99 22.66
N GLN A 189 12.86 12.31 22.61
CA GLN A 189 12.72 13.19 23.78
C GLN A 189 11.28 13.25 24.31
N LYS A 190 10.27 13.36 23.43
CA LYS A 190 8.86 13.32 23.84
C LYS A 190 8.50 12.00 24.50
N TYR A 191 8.97 10.87 23.96
CA TYR A 191 8.68 9.55 24.52
C TYR A 191 9.30 9.36 25.91
N ARG A 192 10.55 9.80 26.12
CA ARG A 192 11.19 9.79 27.46
C ARG A 192 10.38 10.60 28.48
N LYS A 193 10.00 11.83 28.15
CA LYS A 193 9.17 12.68 29.06
C LYS A 193 7.80 12.07 29.36
N LEU A 194 7.21 11.31 28.44
CA LEU A 194 5.94 10.63 28.68
C LEU A 194 6.10 9.45 29.65
N LEU A 195 7.17 8.66 29.52
CA LEU A 195 7.47 7.56 30.45
C LEU A 195 7.74 8.08 31.87
N GLU A 196 8.52 9.17 31.98
CA GLU A 196 8.80 9.90 33.21
C GLU A 196 7.51 10.34 33.90
N LEU A 197 6.61 11.02 33.18
CA LEU A 197 5.28 11.44 33.69
C LEU A 197 4.40 10.26 34.12
N ILE A 198 4.42 9.14 33.38
CA ILE A 198 3.67 7.92 33.74
C ILE A 198 4.23 7.31 35.04
N GLN A 199 5.55 7.32 35.20
CA GLN A 199 6.21 6.79 36.40
C GLN A 199 5.94 7.66 37.63
N ASP A 200 6.02 8.99 37.50
CA ASP A 200 5.67 9.93 38.57
C ASP A 200 4.20 9.80 38.99
N LEU A 201 3.27 9.70 38.04
CA LEU A 201 1.85 9.48 38.32
C LEU A 201 1.59 8.11 38.95
N SER A 202 2.39 7.10 38.61
CA SER A 202 2.32 5.76 39.22
C SER A 202 2.88 5.70 40.64
N GLN A 203 3.77 6.62 41.03
CA GLN A 203 4.34 6.69 42.38
C GLN A 203 3.54 7.60 43.32
N ASN A 204 2.91 8.66 42.79
CA ASN A 204 2.10 9.62 43.55
C ASN A 204 0.62 9.22 43.70
N ALA A 205 0.25 7.96 43.43
CA ALA A 205 -1.12 7.45 43.47
C ALA A 205 -1.50 6.77 44.81
N HIS A 206 -0.98 7.29 45.93
CA HIS A 206 -1.15 6.76 47.29
C HIS A 206 -1.82 7.77 48.23
#